data_AF-A0A6I4ICJ0-F1
#
_entry.id   AF-A0A6I4ICJ0-F1
#
_cell.length_a   1.000
_cell.length_b   1.000
_cell.length_c   1.000
_cell.angle_alpha   90.00
_cell.angle_beta   90.00
_cell.angle_gamma   90.00
#
_symmetry.space_group_name_H-M   'P 1'
#
loop_
_entity.id
_entity.type
_entity.pdbx_description
1 polymer ?
#
loop_
_entity_poly.entity_id
_entity_poly.type
_entity_poly.pdbx_seq_one_letter_code
_entity_poly.pdbx_strand_id
1 'polypeptide(L)'
;MKIGKELQKILDKTYAPLSTIERSMGRYDLRFDTDQIGRPILLFAGKANAQGRIVGERFTRRIVTNEVGNVIKDHWDNQGKIS
;
A
#
# COMPACT_ATOMS: atom_id res chain seq x y z
N MET A 1 1.39 11.05 -7.23
CA MET A 1 2.44 10.03 -7.43
C MET A 1 1.83 8.82 -8.15
N LYS A 2 2.61 8.01 -8.87
CA LYS A 2 2.15 6.71 -9.40
C LYS A 2 2.93 5.58 -8.73
N ILE A 3 2.30 4.42 -8.59
CA ILE A 3 3.00 3.23 -8.10
C ILE A 3 3.92 2.72 -9.21
N GLY A 4 5.22 2.88 -9.00
CA GLY A 4 6.25 2.39 -9.91
C GLY A 4 6.56 0.91 -9.70
N LYS A 5 7.32 0.31 -10.63
CA LYS A 5 7.66 -1.13 -10.61
C LYS A 5 8.33 -1.59 -9.31
N GLU A 6 9.22 -0.78 -8.73
CA GLU A 6 9.90 -1.15 -7.49
C GLU A 6 8.95 -1.18 -6.29
N LEU A 7 8.06 -0.19 -6.20
CA LEU A 7 7.05 -0.14 -5.15
C LEU A 7 6.04 -1.29 -5.33
N GLN A 8 5.65 -1.58 -6.58
CA GLN A 8 4.78 -2.71 -6.89
C GLN A 8 5.38 -4.03 -6.39
N LYS A 9 6.68 -4.28 -6.64
CA LYS A 9 7.38 -5.48 -6.12
C LYS A 9 7.36 -5.61 -4.60
N ILE A 10 7.27 -4.50 -3.87
CA ILE A 10 7.12 -4.50 -2.41
C ILE A 10 5.67 -4.88 -2.05
N LEU A 11 4.70 -4.30 -2.72
CA LEU A 11 3.27 -4.47 -2.45
C LEU A 11 2.68 -5.81 -2.93
N ASP A 12 3.36 -6.50 -3.83
CA ASP A 12 2.97 -7.84 -4.33
C ASP A 12 3.35 -8.97 -3.36
N LYS A 13 4.14 -8.67 -2.32
CA LYS A 13 4.52 -9.66 -1.31
C LYS A 13 3.41 -9.85 -0.29
N THR A 14 3.36 -11.05 0.29
CA THR A 14 2.58 -11.34 1.49
C THR A 14 3.40 -11.00 2.73
N TYR A 15 2.76 -10.35 3.69
CA TYR A 15 3.34 -9.95 4.97
C TYR A 15 2.61 -10.60 6.14
N ALA A 16 2.99 -10.23 7.37
CA ALA A 16 2.21 -10.61 8.54
C ALA A 16 0.76 -10.10 8.40
N PRO A 17 -0.27 -10.94 8.63
CA PRO A 17 -1.67 -10.53 8.57
C PRO A 17 -2.01 -9.42 9.55
N LEU A 18 -3.00 -8.59 9.22
CA LEU A 18 -3.56 -7.54 10.09
C LEU A 18 -2.50 -6.65 10.74
N SER A 19 -1.40 -6.43 10.02
CA SER A 19 -0.23 -5.72 10.49
C SER A 19 0.01 -4.44 9.71
N THR A 20 0.59 -3.46 10.38
CA THR A 20 1.13 -2.24 9.79
C THR A 20 2.62 -2.44 9.54
N ILE A 21 3.07 -2.18 8.32
CA ILE A 21 4.47 -2.28 7.92
C ILE A 21 4.97 -0.89 7.53
N GLU A 22 6.09 -0.48 8.12
CA GLU A 22 6.76 0.79 7.82
C GLU A 22 8.13 0.50 7.20
N ARG A 23 8.48 1.23 6.14
CA ARG A 23 9.73 1.02 5.42
C ARG A 23 10.14 2.24 4.60
N SER A 24 11.43 2.52 4.51
CA SER A 24 11.96 3.52 3.57
C SER A 24 12.31 2.90 2.21
N MET A 25 11.98 3.61 1.13
CA MET A 25 12.28 3.27 -0.25
C MET A 25 12.78 4.52 -0.99
N GLY A 26 14.10 4.62 -1.16
CA GLY A 26 14.74 5.78 -1.76
C GLY A 26 14.39 7.06 -0.99
N ARG A 27 13.76 8.03 -1.65
CA ARG A 27 13.31 9.28 -1.01
C ARG A 27 11.99 9.16 -0.25
N TYR A 28 11.29 8.03 -0.33
CA TYR A 28 9.98 7.88 0.28
C TYR A 28 10.06 7.08 1.58
N ASP A 29 9.29 7.51 2.57
CA ASP A 29 8.88 6.69 3.69
C ASP A 29 7.50 6.12 3.35
N LEU A 30 7.38 4.82 3.51
CA LEU A 30 6.19 4.04 3.19
C LEU A 30 5.60 3.49 4.49
N ARG A 31 4.29 3.51 4.56
CA ARG A 31 3.51 2.76 5.55
C ARG A 31 2.39 2.05 4.84
N PHE A 32 2.22 0.75 5.05
CA PHE A 32 1.08 0.03 4.50
C PHE A 32 0.50 -0.96 5.48
N ASP A 33 -0.82 -1.09 5.44
CA ASP A 33 -1.59 -2.02 6.26
C ASP A 33 -2.01 -3.22 5.42
N THR A 34 -2.11 -4.36 6.09
CA THR A 34 -2.34 -5.67 5.47
C THR A 34 -3.69 -6.26 5.89
N ASP A 35 -4.28 -7.05 4.99
CA ASP A 35 -5.52 -7.77 5.25
C ASP A 35 -5.31 -9.02 6.14
N GLN A 36 -6.39 -9.79 6.34
CA GLN A 36 -6.40 -11.04 7.12
C GLN A 36 -5.48 -12.14 6.56
N ILE A 37 -5.01 -12.03 5.32
CA ILE A 37 -4.07 -13.00 4.74
C ILE A 37 -2.71 -12.36 4.42
N GLY A 38 -2.45 -11.14 4.90
CA GLY A 38 -1.16 -10.47 4.74
C GLY A 38 -0.99 -9.69 3.43
N ARG A 39 -2.05 -9.47 2.64
CA ARG A 39 -1.97 -8.65 1.43
C ARG A 39 -1.99 -7.17 1.80
N PRO A 40 -1.05 -6.35 1.29
CA PRO A 40 -1.14 -4.90 1.44
C PRO A 40 -2.42 -4.37 0.79
N ILE A 41 -3.23 -3.61 1.54
CA ILE A 41 -4.53 -3.07 1.11
C ILE A 41 -4.64 -1.55 1.24
N LEU A 42 -3.83 -0.93 2.09
CA LEU A 42 -3.77 0.50 2.29
C LEU A 42 -2.31 0.92 2.28
N LEU A 43 -1.99 1.99 1.56
CA LEU A 43 -0.64 2.50 1.44
C LEU A 43 -0.63 4.01 1.68
N PHE A 44 0.36 4.45 2.41
CA PHE A 44 0.80 5.82 2.56
C PHE A 44 2.23 5.93 2.05
N ALA A 45 2.47 6.85 1.12
CA ALA A 45 3.79 7.06 0.53
C ALA A 45 4.14 8.54 0.53
N GLY A 46 5.25 8.90 1.17
CA GLY A 46 5.58 10.30 1.38
C GLY A 46 6.84 10.48 2.21
N LYS A 47 6.80 11.42 3.15
CA LYS A 47 7.84 11.61 4.17
C LYS A 47 7.21 11.54 5.55
N ALA A 48 7.88 10.87 6.47
CA ALA A 48 7.47 10.91 7.86
C ALA A 48 7.69 12.33 8.43
N ASN A 49 6.68 12.87 9.11
CA ASN A 49 6.81 14.10 9.89
C ASN A 49 7.40 13.81 11.27
N ALA A 50 7.56 14.86 12.10
CA ALA A 50 8.09 14.75 13.45
C ALA A 50 7.27 13.83 14.38
N GLN A 51 6.00 13.59 14.04
CA GLN A 51 5.10 12.69 14.77
C GLN A 51 5.06 11.28 14.17
N GLY A 52 5.91 10.96 13.20
CA GLY A 52 5.96 9.66 12.52
C GLY A 52 4.81 9.42 11.53
N ARG A 53 3.98 10.43 11.21
CA ARG A 53 2.92 10.30 10.21
C ARG A 53 3.47 10.58 8.82
N ILE A 54 3.02 9.80 7.83
CA ILE A 54 3.42 10.00 6.45
C ILE A 54 2.64 11.19 5.85
N VAL A 55 3.36 12.23 5.44
CA VAL A 55 2.87 13.35 4.64
C VAL A 55 3.18 13.05 3.18
N GLY A 56 2.16 12.93 2.34
CA GLY A 56 2.35 12.47 0.97
C GLY A 56 1.04 12.07 0.30
N GLU A 57 0.97 10.85 -0.23
CA GLU A 57 -0.22 10.33 -0.90
C GLU A 57 -0.71 9.03 -0.30
N ARG A 58 -2.02 8.83 -0.37
CA ARG A 58 -2.73 7.65 0.12
C ARG A 58 -3.27 6.84 -1.05
N PHE A 59 -3.09 5.53 -1.00
CA PHE A 59 -3.61 4.59 -1.99
C PHE A 59 -4.38 3.46 -1.32
N THR A 60 -5.44 3.00 -1.96
CA THR A 60 -6.22 1.82 -1.53
C THR A 60 -6.15 0.76 -2.61
N ARG A 61 -5.86 -0.47 -2.24
CA ARG A 61 -5.87 -1.59 -3.19
C ARG A 61 -7.30 -2.08 -3.39
N ARG A 62 -7.68 -2.26 -4.65
CA ARG A 62 -8.96 -2.83 -5.04
C ARG A 62 -8.73 -4.13 -5.78
N ILE A 63 -9.08 -5.22 -5.08
CA ILE A 63 -9.05 -6.59 -5.60
C ILE A 63 -10.50 -7.00 -5.89
N VAL A 64 -10.78 -7.33 -7.14
CA VAL A 64 -12.08 -7.83 -7.60
C VAL A 64 -11.91 -9.28 -7.99
N THR A 65 -12.68 -10.16 -7.36
CA THR A 65 -12.70 -11.60 -7.64
C THR A 65 -13.97 -12.00 -8.39
N ASN A 66 -13.89 -13.07 -9.18
CA ASN A 66 -15.06 -13.72 -9.74
C ASN A 66 -15.76 -14.62 -8.70
N GLU A 67 -16.88 -15.24 -9.08
CA GLU A 67 -17.66 -16.16 -8.24
C GLU A 67 -16.89 -17.40 -7.77
N VAL A 68 -15.83 -17.77 -8.50
CA VAL A 68 -14.94 -18.91 -8.21
C VAL A 68 -13.75 -18.50 -7.32
N GLY A 69 -13.62 -17.20 -7.01
CA GLY A 69 -12.53 -16.65 -6.18
C GLY A 69 -11.26 -16.26 -6.95
N ASN A 70 -11.25 -16.38 -8.28
CA ASN A 70 -10.12 -15.92 -9.11
C ASN A 70 -10.11 -14.39 -9.20
N VAL A 71 -8.93 -13.78 -9.08
CA VAL A 71 -8.76 -12.33 -9.21
C VAL A 71 -8.95 -11.91 -10.67
N ILE A 72 -9.97 -11.07 -10.92
CA ILE A 72 -10.25 -10.46 -12.23
C ILE A 72 -9.49 -9.14 -12.37
N LYS A 73 -9.47 -8.33 -11.31
CA LYS A 73 -8.87 -7.00 -11.32
C LYS A 73 -8.13 -6.76 -10.01
N ASP A 74 -6.90 -6.28 -10.11
CA ASP A 74 -6.11 -5.84 -8.97
C ASP A 74 -5.38 -4.55 -9.36
N HIS A 75 -5.69 -3.47 -8.66
CA HIS A 75 -5.09 -2.16 -8.88
C HIS A 75 -5.13 -1.32 -7.62
N TRP A 76 -4.31 -0.28 -7.61
CA TRP A 76 -4.29 0.70 -6.55
C TRP A 76 -4.97 1.98 -7.01
N ASP A 77 -5.97 2.41 -6.24
CA ASP A 77 -6.67 3.67 -6.41
C ASP A 77 -5.98 4.76 -5.58
N ASN A 78 -5.61 5.86 -6.23
CA ASN A 78 -5.02 7.02 -5.55
C ASN A 78 -6.14 7.86 -4.92
N GLN A 79 -6.11 8.00 -3.60
CA GLN A 79 -7.07 8.77 -2.82
C GLN A 79 -6.65 10.24 -2.63
N GLY A 80 -5.49 10.63 -3.18
CA GLY A 80 -4.97 11.99 -3.12
C GLY A 80 -3.98 12.22 -1.98
N LYS A 81 -3.72 13.50 -1.71
CA LYS A 81 -2.72 13.95 -0.75
C LYS A 81 -3.21 13.87 0.69
N ILE A 82 -2.30 13.57 1.60
CA ILE A 82 -2.53 13.58 3.04
C ILE A 82 -1.42 14.37 3.75
N SER A 83 -1.79 15.03 4.86
CA SER A 83 -0.94 15.90 5.69
C SER A 83 -0.92 15.47 7.14
#